data_AF-A0A5D4RAT1-F1
#
_entry.id   AF-A0A5D4RAT1-F1
#
_cell.length_a   1.000
_cell.length_b   1.000
_cell.length_c   1.000
_cell.angle_alpha   90.00
_cell.angle_beta   90.00
_cell.angle_gamma   90.00
#
_symmetry.space_group_name_H-M   'P 1'
#
loop_
_entity.id
_entity.type
_entity.pdbx_description
1 polymer ?
#
loop_
_entity_poly.entity_id
_entity_poly.type
_entity_poly.pdbx_seq_one_letter_code
_entity_poly.pdbx_strand_id
1 'polypeptide(L)'
;MLQTAKTLINADEIEEMLKKMVEKAYLDIKDDPVLLCIDCSDVDLYVASSGNLEFEELVMANFKLDEYGDPIDNKEYQTLMCELHDCFIELHKSSGMFDYFPEGEYEVKGEKRDSETDMLGPKGVFFAPFEDALN
;
A
#
# COMPACT_ATOMS: atom_id res chain seq x y z
N MET A 1 6.07 -3.77 -12.37
CA MET A 1 7.00 -2.74 -12.86
C MET A 1 6.63 -1.43 -12.21
N LEU A 2 7.57 -0.88 -11.44
CA LEU A 2 7.39 0.40 -10.75
C LEU A 2 7.21 1.54 -11.76
N GLN A 3 6.26 2.44 -11.48
CA GLN A 3 6.01 3.63 -12.29
C GLN A 3 6.67 4.83 -11.62
N THR A 4 7.96 5.03 -11.90
CA THR A 4 8.74 6.12 -11.31
C THR A 4 9.30 7.04 -12.38
N ALA A 5 9.32 8.36 -12.14
CA ALA A 5 9.93 9.32 -13.06
C ALA A 5 11.45 9.15 -13.12
N LYS A 6 12.05 8.73 -12.01
CA LYS A 6 13.47 8.39 -11.92
C LYS A 6 13.70 6.95 -12.37
N THR A 7 14.75 6.70 -13.15
CA THR A 7 15.25 5.34 -13.38
C THR A 7 15.99 4.85 -12.13
N LEU A 8 15.50 3.77 -11.53
CA LEU A 8 16.08 3.17 -10.34
C LEU A 8 17.18 2.17 -10.72
N ILE A 9 18.27 2.16 -9.97
CA ILE A 9 19.40 1.23 -10.20
C ILE A 9 19.06 -0.20 -9.78
N ASN A 10 18.08 -0.35 -8.88
CA ASN A 10 17.66 -1.58 -8.22
C ASN A 10 16.12 -1.72 -8.23
N ALA A 11 15.47 -1.35 -9.34
CA ALA A 11 14.01 -1.35 -9.47
C ALA A 11 13.35 -2.68 -9.09
N ASP A 12 13.95 -3.81 -9.52
CA ASP A 12 13.42 -5.15 -9.25
C ASP A 12 13.45 -5.50 -7.75
N GLU A 13 14.52 -5.10 -7.04
CA GLU A 13 14.68 -5.32 -5.60
C GLU A 13 13.66 -4.50 -4.80
N ILE A 14 13.43 -3.25 -5.20
CA ILE A 14 12.41 -2.39 -4.58
C ILE A 14 11.01 -2.96 -4.83
N GLU A 15 10.71 -3.43 -6.05
CA GLU A 15 9.41 -4.04 -6.36
C GLU A 15 9.18 -5.32 -5.54
N GLU A 16 10.20 -6.16 -5.40
CA GLU A 16 10.13 -7.36 -4.56
C GLU A 16 9.90 -7.00 -3.08
N MET A 17 10.58 -5.97 -2.58
CA MET A 17 10.40 -5.50 -1.20
C MET A 17 8.97 -5.00 -0.97
N LEU A 18 8.43 -4.17 -1.86
CA LEU A 18 7.04 -3.70 -1.75
C LEU A 18 6.04 -4.87 -1.74
N LYS A 19 6.26 -5.88 -2.59
CA LYS A 19 5.41 -7.10 -2.58
C LYS A 19 5.50 -7.86 -1.26
N LYS A 20 6.69 -8.00 -0.67
CA LYS A 20 6.86 -8.62 0.66
C LYS A 20 6.14 -7.83 1.75
N MET A 21 6.17 -6.49 1.67
CA MET A 21 5.45 -5.64 2.61
C MET A 21 3.92 -5.81 2.49
N VAL A 22 3.39 -5.89 1.27
CA VAL A 22 1.96 -6.19 1.00
C VAL A 22 1.58 -7.58 1.52
N GLU A 23 2.41 -8.59 1.25
CA GLU A 23 2.20 -9.95 1.76
C GLU A 23 2.20 -9.98 3.28
N LYS A 24 3.13 -9.27 3.92
CA LYS A 24 3.17 -9.14 5.37
C LYS A 24 1.90 -8.48 5.91
N ALA A 25 1.47 -7.37 5.32
CA ALA A 25 0.22 -6.69 5.71
C ALA A 25 -0.98 -7.64 5.62
N TYR A 26 -1.06 -8.45 4.56
CA TYR A 26 -2.11 -9.46 4.43
C TYR A 26 -2.01 -10.54 5.52
N LEU A 27 -0.83 -11.10 5.74
CA LEU A 27 -0.62 -12.14 6.77
C LEU A 27 -0.97 -11.66 8.17
N ASP A 28 -0.77 -10.36 8.45
CA ASP A 28 -1.08 -9.74 9.73
C ASP A 28 -2.60 -9.60 9.96
N ILE A 29 -3.44 -9.58 8.91
CA ILE A 29 -4.91 -9.42 9.04
C ILE A 29 -5.76 -10.54 8.45
N LYS A 30 -5.19 -11.53 7.75
CA LYS A 30 -5.95 -12.54 6.98
C LYS A 30 -6.94 -13.36 7.81
N ASP A 31 -6.71 -13.49 9.11
CA ASP A 31 -7.52 -14.27 10.03
C ASP A 31 -8.52 -13.38 10.82
N ASP A 32 -8.47 -12.06 10.59
CA ASP A 32 -9.29 -11.06 11.24
C ASP A 32 -10.21 -10.37 10.21
N PRO A 33 -11.51 -10.19 10.50
CA PRO A 33 -12.43 -9.47 9.62
C PRO A 33 -12.22 -7.97 9.76
N VAL A 34 -11.13 -7.46 9.17
CA VAL A 34 -10.77 -6.03 9.18
C VAL A 34 -10.88 -5.46 7.77
N LEU A 35 -11.44 -4.25 7.67
CA LEU A 35 -11.41 -3.44 6.46
C LEU A 35 -10.35 -2.34 6.62
N LEU A 36 -9.62 -2.06 5.55
CA LEU A 36 -8.58 -1.04 5.47
C LEU A 36 -9.05 0.08 4.55
N CYS A 37 -9.09 1.31 5.05
CA CYS A 37 -9.39 2.50 4.27
C CYS A 37 -8.12 3.01 3.56
N ILE A 38 -8.16 3.08 2.23
CA ILE A 38 -7.02 3.58 1.44
C ILE A 38 -6.77 5.06 1.72
N ASP A 39 -7.84 5.85 1.85
CA ASP A 39 -7.76 7.31 2.05
C ASP A 39 -7.46 7.73 3.50
N CYS A 40 -7.50 6.79 4.46
CA CYS A 40 -7.39 7.06 5.90
C CYS A 40 -6.03 6.64 6.48
N SER A 41 -5.02 6.39 5.64
CA SER A 41 -3.69 5.90 6.02
C SER A 41 -3.63 4.47 6.58
N ASP A 42 -4.69 3.66 6.46
CA ASP A 42 -4.62 2.24 6.83
C ASP A 42 -3.69 1.47 5.85
N VAL A 43 -3.56 1.97 4.62
CA VAL A 43 -2.66 1.45 3.58
C VAL A 43 -1.65 2.53 3.22
N ASP A 44 -0.66 2.72 4.11
CA ASP A 44 0.34 3.79 3.98
C ASP A 44 1.76 3.24 3.94
N LEU A 45 2.45 3.45 2.80
CA LEU A 45 3.84 3.04 2.63
C LEU A 45 4.80 3.69 3.64
N TYR A 46 4.64 4.97 4.00
CA TYR A 46 5.54 5.65 4.94
C TYR A 46 5.44 5.04 6.33
N VAL A 47 4.22 4.65 6.73
CA VAL A 47 3.98 3.94 7.99
C VAL A 47 4.53 2.52 7.90
N ALA A 48 4.25 1.79 6.82
CA ALA A 48 4.69 0.42 6.63
C ALA A 48 6.22 0.29 6.50
N SER A 49 6.89 1.30 5.94
CA SER A 49 8.34 1.34 5.79
C SER A 49 9.05 1.85 7.03
N SER A 50 8.35 2.48 7.98
CA SER A 50 8.97 3.07 9.17
C SER A 50 9.69 1.99 9.99
N GLY A 51 11.02 2.04 10.02
CA GLY A 51 11.85 1.04 10.71
C GLY A 51 12.13 -0.22 9.89
N ASN A 52 11.72 -0.25 8.62
CA ASN A 52 12.18 -1.23 7.64
C ASN A 52 13.47 -0.72 6.99
N LEU A 53 14.59 -0.92 7.70
CA LEU A 53 15.92 -0.48 7.27
C LEU A 53 16.31 -1.01 5.89
N GLU A 54 15.89 -2.23 5.54
CA GLU A 54 16.19 -2.83 4.24
C GLU A 54 15.52 -2.05 3.10
N PHE A 55 14.25 -1.67 3.26
CA PHE A 55 13.56 -0.84 2.29
C PHE A 55 14.18 0.56 2.21
N GLU A 56 14.49 1.18 3.36
CA GLU A 56 15.12 2.50 3.42
C GLU A 56 16.47 2.48 2.68
N GLU A 57 17.33 1.48 2.92
CA GLU A 57 18.62 1.32 2.24
C GLU A 57 18.45 1.15 0.71
N LEU A 58 17.49 0.33 0.27
CA LEU A 58 17.20 0.13 -1.15
C LEU A 58 16.80 1.43 -1.85
N VAL A 59 15.96 2.25 -1.21
CA VAL A 59 15.56 3.56 -1.75
C VAL A 59 16.75 4.51 -1.75
N MET A 60 17.48 4.63 -0.64
CA MET A 60 18.60 5.56 -0.47
C MET A 60 19.76 5.28 -1.45
N ALA A 61 19.95 4.03 -1.89
CA ALA A 61 20.94 3.66 -2.90
C ALA A 61 20.75 4.39 -4.24
N ASN A 62 19.57 4.96 -4.50
CA ASN A 62 19.26 5.73 -5.71
C ASN A 62 19.67 7.21 -5.62
N PHE A 63 20.19 7.67 -4.48
CA PHE A 63 20.51 9.07 -4.23
C PHE A 63 21.97 9.30 -3.87
N LYS A 64 22.43 10.54 -4.07
CA LYS A 64 23.65 11.02 -3.44
C LYS A 64 23.31 11.50 -2.04
N LEU A 65 24.07 11.02 -1.08
CA LEU A 65 23.90 11.35 0.32
C LEU A 65 24.91 12.42 0.76
N ASP A 66 24.53 13.23 1.73
CA ASP A 66 25.42 14.18 2.40
C ASP A 66 26.27 13.49 3.49
N GLU A 67 26.97 14.28 4.31
CA GLU A 67 27.82 13.76 5.39
C GLU A 67 27.04 13.10 6.54
N TYR A 68 25.73 13.34 6.62
CA TYR A 68 24.82 12.78 7.62
C TYR A 68 24.06 11.56 7.09
N GLY A 69 24.19 11.26 5.81
CA GLY A 69 23.49 10.15 5.16
C GLY A 69 22.14 10.55 4.57
N ASP A 70 21.82 11.84 4.48
CA ASP A 70 20.55 12.33 3.95
C ASP A 70 20.63 12.60 2.43
N PRO A 71 19.56 12.38 1.66
CA PRO A 71 19.51 12.73 0.25
C PRO A 71 19.78 14.23 0.03
N ILE A 72 20.80 14.54 -0.78
CA ILE A 72 21.14 15.93 -1.14
C ILE A 72 19.96 16.60 -1.87
N ASP A 73 19.27 15.86 -2.74
CA ASP A 73 18.04 16.32 -3.39
C ASP A 73 16.81 15.71 -2.70
N ASN A 74 16.40 16.36 -1.61
CA ASN A 74 15.23 15.94 -0.84
C ASN A 74 13.93 15.96 -1.69
N LYS A 75 13.83 16.87 -2.67
CA LYS A 75 12.62 16.96 -3.50
C LYS A 75 12.49 15.75 -4.42
N GLU A 76 13.60 15.31 -5.03
CA GLU A 76 13.61 14.09 -5.84
C GLU A 76 13.30 12.86 -4.97
N TYR A 77 13.85 12.79 -3.74
CA TYR A 77 13.54 11.73 -2.80
C TYR A 77 12.04 11.67 -2.44
N GLN A 78 11.43 12.80 -2.08
CA GLN A 78 10.00 12.86 -1.76
C GLN A 78 9.14 12.46 -2.97
N THR A 79 9.53 12.89 -4.17
CA THR A 79 8.82 12.50 -5.40
C THR A 79 8.84 10.99 -5.58
N LEU A 80 10.00 10.35 -5.43
CA LEU A 80 10.11 8.90 -5.52
C LEU A 80 9.26 8.21 -4.45
N MET A 81 9.27 8.68 -3.21
CA MET A 81 8.47 8.07 -2.14
C MET A 81 6.96 8.14 -2.42
N CYS A 82 6.46 9.25 -2.99
CA CYS A 82 5.08 9.32 -3.43
C CYS A 82 4.77 8.33 -4.56
N GLU A 83 5.65 8.23 -5.57
CA GLU A 83 5.48 7.28 -6.67
C GLU A 83 5.50 5.81 -6.20
N LEU A 84 6.36 5.49 -5.23
CA LEU A 84 6.41 4.16 -4.61
C LEU A 84 5.16 3.90 -3.75
N HIS A 85 4.62 4.92 -3.09
CA HIS A 85 3.37 4.80 -2.33
C HIS A 85 2.17 4.49 -3.25
N ASP A 86 2.07 5.17 -4.39
CA ASP A 86 1.03 4.86 -5.39
C ASP A 86 1.19 3.42 -5.91
N CYS A 87 2.44 2.99 -6.19
CA CYS A 87 2.72 1.60 -6.56
C CYS A 87 2.33 0.61 -5.45
N PHE A 88 2.55 0.96 -4.18
CA PHE A 88 2.21 0.13 -3.03
C PHE A 88 0.69 -0.07 -2.89
N ILE A 89 -0.10 0.99 -3.09
CA ILE A 89 -1.57 0.90 -3.12
C ILE A 89 -2.03 -0.01 -4.28
N GLU A 90 -1.50 0.19 -5.48
CA GLU A 90 -1.88 -0.63 -6.63
C GLU A 90 -1.45 -2.11 -6.47
N LEU A 91 -0.34 -2.37 -5.77
CA LEU A 91 0.04 -3.72 -5.39
C LEU A 91 -0.95 -4.37 -4.41
N HIS A 92 -1.51 -3.62 -3.45
CA HIS A 92 -2.59 -4.17 -2.59
C HIS A 92 -3.78 -4.62 -3.43
N LYS A 93 -4.27 -3.74 -4.31
CA LYS A 93 -5.44 -4.00 -5.17
C LYS A 93 -5.21 -5.17 -6.14
N SER A 94 -4.01 -5.31 -6.69
CA SER A 94 -3.69 -6.29 -7.74
C SER A 94 -3.04 -7.58 -7.24
N SER A 95 -2.63 -7.66 -5.98
CA SER A 95 -1.96 -8.82 -5.37
C SER A 95 -2.77 -10.11 -5.43
N GLY A 96 -4.11 -9.99 -5.47
CA GLY A 96 -5.03 -11.10 -5.30
C GLY A 96 -5.08 -11.64 -3.86
N MET A 97 -4.53 -10.91 -2.88
CA MET A 97 -4.62 -11.18 -1.44
C MET A 97 -5.73 -10.38 -0.76
N PHE A 98 -6.10 -9.23 -1.34
CA PHE A 98 -7.17 -8.37 -0.86
C PHE A 98 -8.29 -8.29 -1.89
N ASP A 99 -9.52 -8.16 -1.42
CA ASP A 99 -10.65 -7.70 -2.23
C ASP A 99 -10.71 -6.18 -2.14
N TYR A 100 -10.83 -5.52 -3.29
CA TYR A 100 -10.94 -4.07 -3.42
C TYR A 100 -12.40 -3.67 -3.62
N PHE A 101 -12.86 -2.74 -2.80
CA PHE A 101 -14.21 -2.20 -2.81
C PHE A 101 -14.11 -0.71 -3.11
N PRO A 102 -14.47 -0.26 -4.33
CA PRO A 102 -14.47 1.16 -4.66
C PRO A 102 -15.52 1.94 -3.85
N GLU A 103 -15.33 3.24 -3.69
CA GLU A 103 -16.39 4.11 -3.15
C GLU A 103 -17.72 3.95 -3.92
N GLY A 104 -18.86 4.06 -3.23
CA GLY A 104 -20.18 4.00 -3.84
C GLY A 104 -21.26 3.26 -3.05
N GLU A 105 -22.40 3.05 -3.69
CA GLU A 105 -23.58 2.42 -3.09
C GLU A 105 -23.50 0.88 -3.18
N TYR A 106 -23.76 0.22 -2.06
CA TYR A 106 -23.80 -1.23 -1.90
C TYR A 106 -25.13 -1.66 -1.27
N GLU A 107 -25.58 -2.88 -1.57
CA GLU A 107 -26.71 -3.51 -0.89
C GLU A 107 -26.22 -4.48 0.18
N VAL A 108 -26.56 -4.22 1.45
CA VAL A 108 -26.22 -5.07 2.59
C VAL A 108 -27.49 -5.37 3.36
N LYS A 109 -27.86 -6.65 3.48
CA LYS A 109 -29.07 -7.10 4.19
C LYS A 109 -30.37 -6.43 3.70
N GLY A 110 -30.44 -6.10 2.41
CA GLY A 110 -31.58 -5.43 1.78
C GLY A 110 -31.64 -3.91 2.01
N GLU A 111 -30.61 -3.34 2.62
CA GLU A 111 -30.44 -1.89 2.79
C GLU A 111 -29.36 -1.37 1.83
N LYS A 112 -29.66 -0.26 1.16
CA LYS A 112 -28.65 0.51 0.41
C LYS A 112 -27.80 1.29 1.40
N ARG A 113 -26.49 1.15 1.31
CA ARG A 113 -25.50 1.85 2.14
C ARG A 113 -24.40 2.39 1.23
N ASP A 114 -23.98 3.62 1.49
CA ASP A 114 -22.90 4.26 0.75
C ASP A 114 -21.57 4.10 1.50
N SER A 115 -20.53 3.70 0.77
CA SER A 115 -19.14 3.77 1.22
C SER A 115 -18.52 5.04 0.66
N GLU A 116 -18.00 5.90 1.55
CA GLU A 116 -17.45 7.21 1.19
C GLU A 116 -16.01 7.15 0.65
N THR A 117 -15.34 6.01 0.81
CA THR A 117 -13.92 5.84 0.50
C THR A 117 -13.66 4.48 -0.11
N ASP A 118 -12.54 4.36 -0.81
CA ASP A 118 -12.04 3.07 -1.28
C ASP A 118 -11.56 2.21 -0.10
N MET A 119 -12.04 0.96 -0.06
CA MET A 119 -11.72 0.01 1.02
C MET A 119 -11.06 -1.26 0.47
N LEU A 120 -10.24 -1.88 1.31
CA LEU A 120 -9.66 -3.20 1.09
C LEU A 120 -10.07 -4.13 2.22
N GLY A 121 -10.35 -5.39 1.91
CA GLY A 121 -10.54 -6.44 2.91
C GLY A 121 -9.71 -7.67 2.56
N PRO A 122 -9.38 -8.55 3.52
CA PRO A 122 -8.80 -9.84 3.21
C PRO A 122 -9.69 -10.60 2.24
N LYS A 123 -9.07 -11.24 1.24
CA LYS A 123 -9.79 -11.88 0.16
C LYS A 123 -10.78 -12.94 0.65
N GLY A 124 -12.00 -12.84 0.17
CA GLY A 124 -13.09 -13.77 0.42
C GLY A 124 -13.77 -13.58 1.78
N VAL A 125 -13.37 -12.60 2.59
CA VAL A 125 -13.99 -12.36 3.91
C VAL A 125 -15.27 -11.52 3.79
N PHE A 126 -15.25 -10.49 2.95
CA PHE A 126 -16.35 -9.55 2.78
C PHE A 126 -16.96 -9.65 1.39
N PHE A 127 -18.25 -9.32 1.25
CA PHE A 127 -18.88 -9.08 -0.06
C PHE A 127 -19.15 -7.60 -0.34
N ALA A 128 -19.01 -6.73 0.68
CA ALA A 128 -19.15 -5.28 0.60
C ALA A 128 -18.30 -4.61 1.68
N PRO A 129 -17.96 -3.31 1.56
CA PRO A 129 -17.05 -2.62 2.48
C PRO A 129 -17.70 -2.21 3.82
N PHE A 130 -18.32 -3.16 4.51
CA PHE A 130 -18.94 -2.95 5.82
C PHE A 130 -18.59 -4.11 6.76
N GLU A 131 -18.34 -3.82 8.04
CA GLU A 131 -17.96 -4.84 9.04
C GLU A 131 -18.98 -5.98 9.16
N ASP A 132 -20.26 -5.72 8.87
CA ASP A 132 -21.34 -6.69 8.96
C ASP A 132 -21.70 -7.37 7.63
N ALA A 133 -20.93 -7.13 6.57
CA ALA A 133 -21.08 -7.69 5.22
C ALA A 133 -20.12 -8.86 4.96
N LEU A 134 -20.15 -9.85 5.86
CA LEU A 134 -19.31 -11.06 5.82
C LEU A 134 -19.89 -12.14 4.90
N ASN A 135 -19.02 -12.93 4.27
CA ASN A 135 -19.36 -14.13 3.47
C ASN A 135 -19.70 -15.37 4.31
#